data_AF-A0A2V9CGX9-F1
#
_entry.id   AF-A0A2V9CGX9-F1
#
_cell.length_a   1.000
_cell.length_b   1.000
_cell.length_c   1.000
_cell.angle_alpha   90.00
_cell.angle_beta   90.00
_cell.angle_gamma   90.00
#
_symmetry.space_group_name_H-M   'P 1'
#
loop_
_entity.id
_entity.type
_entity.pdbx_description
1 polymer ?
#
loop_
_entity_poly.entity_id
_entity_poly.type
_entity_poly.pdbx_seq_one_letter_code
_entity_poly.pdbx_strand_id
1 'polypeptide(L)'
;MVISTNERSAKKPAQQGIAEDTPKPIKINGSTHFDFEGKNLTPYGGLLPVATMLEKLQFQQLVEGTLTVKRVTRAMPWYQFVLGLVLALYVGFSRLHHLRFLARDPMLIGILKVLELPPQCTFWRFLASLHLTVTQQLLEVQREMRQRVWEAANVKLASVTLDTDTTVHTVYGKQMGARKSYNPKNKGKKVFNLF
;
A
#
# COMPACT_ATOMS: atom_id res chain seq x y z
N MET A 1 61.08 3.14 57.34
CA MET A 1 60.56 4.03 56.28
C MET A 1 59.05 3.83 56.23
N VAL A 2 58.30 4.88 56.57
CA VAL A 2 56.84 4.94 56.59
C VAL A 2 56.31 5.02 55.16
N ILE A 3 55.32 4.20 54.80
CA ILE A 3 54.11 4.56 54.02
C ILE A 3 53.03 3.52 54.39
N SER A 4 52.30 3.71 55.50
CA SER A 4 50.95 4.32 55.57
C SER A 4 49.87 3.66 54.69
N THR A 5 49.09 2.79 55.35
CA THR A 5 47.60 2.80 55.41
C THR A 5 46.80 3.08 54.14
N ASN A 6 45.98 2.11 53.74
CA ASN A 6 44.53 2.27 53.83
C ASN A 6 43.81 0.94 53.59
N GLU A 7 43.33 0.33 54.67
CA GLU A 7 42.18 -0.57 54.58
C GLU A 7 40.94 0.28 54.29
N ARG A 8 40.28 0.02 53.16
CA ARG A 8 38.85 0.24 53.02
C ARG A 8 38.19 -1.10 52.75
N SER A 9 37.62 -1.66 53.82
CA SER A 9 36.63 -2.70 53.77
C SER A 9 35.37 -2.15 53.07
N ALA A 10 35.22 -2.49 51.80
CA ALA A 10 33.95 -2.38 51.10
C ALA A 10 33.64 -3.78 50.56
N LYS A 11 32.55 -4.40 51.03
CA LYS A 11 31.97 -5.60 50.43
C LYS A 11 31.84 -5.34 48.93
N LYS A 12 32.48 -6.17 48.10
CA LYS A 12 32.06 -6.22 46.69
C LYS A 12 30.59 -6.67 46.68
N PRO A 13 29.68 -5.90 46.05
CA PRO A 13 28.28 -6.27 45.93
C PRO A 13 28.14 -7.67 45.33
N ALA A 14 27.05 -8.37 45.68
CA ALA A 14 26.67 -9.60 45.00
C ALA A 14 26.70 -9.37 43.49
N GLN A 15 27.06 -10.40 42.72
CA GLN A 15 27.10 -10.36 41.26
C GLN A 15 25.67 -10.09 40.75
N GLN A 16 25.29 -8.83 40.63
CA GLN A 16 23.93 -8.40 40.24
C GLN A 16 23.83 -8.26 38.71
N GLY A 17 24.31 -9.31 38.03
CA GLY A 17 24.05 -9.63 36.63
C GLY A 17 24.77 -8.78 35.57
N ILE A 18 25.49 -9.44 34.67
CA ILE A 18 25.29 -9.12 33.26
C ILE A 18 24.87 -10.41 32.58
N ALA A 19 23.57 -10.52 32.37
CA ALA A 19 23.02 -11.20 31.21
C ALA A 19 21.58 -10.67 31.08
N GLU A 20 21.41 -9.50 30.44
CA GLU A 20 20.12 -9.28 29.78
C GLU A 20 20.02 -10.34 28.69
N ASP A 21 19.30 -11.39 29.05
CA ASP A 21 18.84 -12.47 28.19
C ASP A 21 17.88 -11.87 27.17
N THR A 22 18.37 -11.40 26.02
CA THR A 22 17.48 -10.82 25.01
C THR A 22 17.98 -11.15 23.60
N PRO A 23 17.31 -12.01 22.81
CA PRO A 23 15.99 -12.65 23.00
C PRO A 23 16.04 -14.19 23.15
N LYS A 24 15.17 -14.77 23.99
CA LYS A 24 14.82 -16.19 23.86
C LYS A 24 14.00 -16.40 22.57
N PRO A 25 14.43 -17.29 21.67
CA PRO A 25 13.77 -17.49 20.38
C PRO A 25 12.37 -18.14 20.47
N ILE A 26 11.57 -17.87 19.43
CA ILE A 26 10.16 -18.22 19.24
C ILE A 26 9.94 -19.76 19.31
N LYS A 27 8.88 -20.20 20.02
CA LYS A 27 8.48 -21.62 20.15
C LYS A 27 7.28 -21.96 19.27
N ILE A 28 7.37 -23.07 18.54
CA ILE A 28 6.46 -23.45 17.44
C ILE A 28 5.97 -24.93 17.63
N ASN A 29 4.66 -25.27 17.80
CA ASN A 29 4.10 -26.67 17.91
C ASN A 29 2.80 -27.15 17.12
N GLY A 30 1.65 -27.48 17.71
CA GLY A 30 0.47 -28.03 16.99
C GLY A 30 -0.64 -27.07 16.52
N SER A 31 -0.77 -25.78 16.83
CA SER A 31 -0.06 -24.90 17.76
C SER A 31 1.40 -24.55 17.40
N THR A 32 1.72 -24.68 16.09
CA THR A 32 2.87 -24.24 15.25
C THR A 32 3.83 -25.30 14.65
N HIS A 33 3.54 -25.83 13.49
CA HIS A 33 4.59 -26.13 12.54
C HIS A 33 3.89 -25.91 11.22
N PHE A 34 4.32 -24.87 10.52
CA PHE A 34 3.79 -24.51 9.23
C PHE A 34 4.92 -24.69 8.23
N ASP A 35 4.59 -25.31 7.11
CA ASP A 35 5.50 -25.51 6.00
C ASP A 35 4.85 -24.99 4.73
N PHE A 36 5.61 -24.16 4.03
CA PHE A 36 5.35 -23.66 2.71
C PHE A 36 6.65 -23.80 1.92
N GLU A 37 7.11 -25.02 1.67
CA GLU A 37 8.30 -25.23 0.85
C GLU A 37 8.02 -24.86 -0.61
N GLY A 38 8.42 -23.64 -0.96
CA GLY A 38 8.38 -23.10 -2.30
C GLY A 38 9.33 -21.91 -2.39
N LYS A 39 10.06 -21.80 -3.51
CA LYS A 39 10.79 -20.56 -3.80
C LYS A 39 9.77 -19.44 -4.00
N ASN A 40 10.04 -18.25 -3.46
CA ASN A 40 9.20 -17.04 -3.62
C ASN A 40 7.85 -17.04 -2.85
N LEU A 41 7.85 -17.50 -1.60
CA LEU A 41 6.69 -17.32 -0.72
C LEU A 41 6.33 -15.85 -0.54
N THR A 42 5.03 -15.59 -0.55
CA THR A 42 4.48 -14.24 -0.40
C THR A 42 3.33 -14.24 0.61
N PRO A 43 3.27 -13.26 1.53
CA PRO A 43 2.07 -13.02 2.33
C PRO A 43 0.92 -12.41 1.50
N TYR A 44 1.18 -12.05 0.23
CA TYR A 44 0.23 -11.39 -0.67
C TYR A 44 -0.27 -12.33 -1.78
N GLY A 45 -0.42 -13.63 -1.51
CA GLY A 45 -0.89 -14.62 -2.50
C GLY A 45 -2.23 -14.27 -3.17
N GLY A 46 -3.09 -13.49 -2.49
CA GLY A 46 -4.32 -12.96 -3.06
C GLY A 46 -4.13 -11.98 -4.23
N LEU A 47 -2.91 -11.48 -4.46
CA LEU A 47 -2.59 -10.67 -5.64
C LEU A 47 -2.67 -11.47 -6.94
N LEU A 48 -2.40 -12.77 -6.91
CA LEU A 48 -2.42 -13.61 -8.10
C LEU A 48 -3.80 -13.64 -8.79
N PRO A 49 -4.90 -14.02 -8.10
CA PRO A 49 -6.23 -14.02 -8.74
C PRO A 49 -6.65 -12.63 -9.21
N VAL A 50 -6.25 -11.56 -8.49
CA VAL A 50 -6.50 -10.18 -8.92
C VAL A 50 -5.75 -9.85 -10.21
N ALA A 51 -4.46 -10.16 -10.27
CA ALA A 51 -3.65 -9.93 -11.46
C ALA A 51 -4.21 -10.70 -12.67
N THR A 52 -4.58 -11.98 -12.48
CA THR A 52 -5.20 -12.80 -13.52
C THR A 52 -6.55 -12.24 -13.96
N MET A 53 -7.36 -11.73 -13.02
CA MET A 53 -8.62 -11.06 -13.36
C MET A 53 -8.39 -9.79 -14.18
N LEU A 54 -7.44 -8.93 -13.77
CA LEU A 54 -7.09 -7.72 -14.52
C LEU A 54 -6.59 -8.03 -15.93
N GLU A 55 -5.81 -9.10 -16.10
CA GLU A 55 -5.37 -9.60 -17.40
C GLU A 55 -6.55 -10.06 -18.26
N LYS A 56 -7.45 -10.91 -17.72
CA LYS A 56 -8.65 -11.38 -18.43
C LYS A 56 -9.60 -10.26 -18.83
N LEU A 57 -9.69 -9.21 -18.00
CA LEU A 57 -10.49 -8.02 -18.27
C LEU A 57 -9.78 -7.01 -19.17
N GLN A 58 -8.60 -7.35 -19.72
CA GLN A 58 -7.82 -6.49 -20.61
C GLN A 58 -7.54 -5.11 -20.00
N PHE A 59 -7.23 -5.07 -18.70
CA PHE A 59 -7.02 -3.83 -17.94
C PHE A 59 -5.92 -2.95 -18.53
N GLN A 60 -4.83 -3.55 -19.02
CA GLN A 60 -3.74 -2.80 -19.65
C GLN A 60 -4.22 -1.98 -20.85
N GLN A 61 -4.94 -2.62 -21.77
CA GLN A 61 -5.44 -1.99 -23.00
C GLN A 61 -6.41 -0.85 -22.67
N LEU A 62 -7.26 -1.04 -21.66
CA LEU A 62 -8.17 0.00 -21.19
C LEU A 62 -7.41 1.20 -20.63
N VAL A 63 -6.47 0.96 -19.72
CA VAL A 63 -5.70 2.03 -19.08
C VAL A 63 -4.87 2.80 -20.11
N GLU A 64 -4.19 2.10 -21.01
CA GLU A 64 -3.38 2.70 -22.07
C GLU A 64 -4.21 3.46 -23.11
N GLY A 65 -5.43 3.00 -23.41
CA GLY A 65 -6.35 3.69 -24.31
C GLY A 65 -7.02 4.92 -23.70
N THR A 66 -7.25 4.94 -22.38
CA THR A 66 -8.02 6.00 -21.72
C THR A 66 -7.13 7.04 -21.01
N LEU A 67 -6.03 6.62 -20.37
CA LEU A 67 -5.19 7.55 -19.60
C LEU A 67 -4.16 8.26 -20.49
N THR A 68 -4.13 9.58 -20.41
CA THR A 68 -3.10 10.38 -21.08
C THR A 68 -1.98 10.73 -20.10
N VAL A 69 -0.90 9.95 -20.13
CA VAL A 69 0.29 10.18 -19.29
C VAL A 69 1.44 10.71 -20.14
N LYS A 70 1.86 11.96 -19.88
CA LYS A 70 2.98 12.60 -20.60
C LYS A 70 4.35 12.25 -20.03
N ARG A 71 4.40 11.79 -18.78
CA ARG A 71 5.66 11.53 -18.07
C ARG A 71 6.27 10.22 -18.54
N VAL A 72 7.48 10.30 -19.09
CA VAL A 72 8.32 9.14 -19.35
C VAL A 72 9.26 8.90 -18.18
N THR A 73 9.28 7.67 -17.67
CA THR A 73 10.11 7.25 -16.54
C THR A 73 11.08 6.17 -16.97
N ARG A 74 12.38 6.36 -16.67
CA ARG A 74 13.43 5.37 -16.99
C ARG A 74 13.33 4.09 -16.15
N ALA A 75 12.85 4.21 -14.91
CA ALA A 75 12.84 3.10 -13.97
C ALA A 75 11.85 1.99 -14.35
N MET A 76 10.72 2.36 -14.97
CA MET A 76 9.59 1.48 -15.22
C MET A 76 8.60 2.16 -16.19
N PRO A 77 7.94 1.44 -17.11
CA PRO A 77 6.80 1.93 -17.89
C PRO A 77 5.68 2.53 -17.03
N TRP A 78 5.01 3.56 -17.53
CA TRP A 78 3.98 4.26 -16.76
C TRP A 78 2.78 3.37 -16.40
N TYR A 79 2.41 2.41 -17.25
CA TYR A 79 1.34 1.45 -16.95
C TYR A 79 1.66 0.64 -15.69
N GLN A 80 2.91 0.18 -15.54
CA GLN A 80 3.34 -0.60 -14.39
C GLN A 80 3.34 0.25 -13.10
N PHE A 81 3.54 1.57 -13.19
CA PHE A 81 3.30 2.48 -12.04
C PHE A 81 1.83 2.47 -11.62
N VAL A 82 0.90 2.57 -12.58
CA VAL A 82 -0.54 2.53 -12.30
C VAL A 82 -0.93 1.17 -11.71
N LEU A 83 -0.50 0.08 -12.33
CA LEU A 83 -0.75 -1.28 -11.85
C LEU A 83 -0.19 -1.48 -10.42
N GLY A 84 1.05 -1.06 -10.16
CA GLY A 84 1.66 -1.17 -8.84
C GLY A 84 0.90 -0.38 -7.77
N LEU A 85 0.36 0.79 -8.10
CA LEU A 85 -0.49 1.58 -7.20
C LEU A 85 -1.84 0.89 -6.94
N VAL A 86 -2.48 0.33 -7.96
CA VAL A 86 -3.74 -0.41 -7.82
C VAL A 86 -3.57 -1.64 -6.94
N LEU A 87 -2.50 -2.43 -7.16
CA LEU A 87 -2.21 -3.61 -6.35
C LEU A 87 -1.85 -3.24 -4.91
N ALA A 88 -1.11 -2.15 -4.69
CA ALA A 88 -0.82 -1.66 -3.35
C ALA A 88 -2.11 -1.23 -2.60
N LEU A 89 -3.03 -0.56 -3.29
CA LEU A 89 -4.34 -0.21 -2.72
C LEU A 89 -5.16 -1.46 -2.39
N TYR A 90 -5.14 -2.48 -3.27
CA TYR A 90 -5.83 -3.76 -3.03
C TYR A 90 -5.31 -4.47 -1.79
N VAL A 91 -3.99 -4.46 -1.56
CA VAL A 91 -3.36 -5.01 -0.34
C VAL A 91 -3.73 -4.21 0.92
N GLY A 92 -4.31 -3.02 0.77
CA GLY A 92 -4.72 -2.15 1.87
C GLY A 92 -3.69 -1.07 2.23
N PHE A 93 -2.70 -0.84 1.37
CA PHE A 93 -1.73 0.23 1.60
C PHE A 93 -2.30 1.60 1.21
N SER A 94 -2.58 2.41 2.23
CA SER A 94 -3.07 3.78 2.09
C SER A 94 -1.96 4.84 1.92
N ARG A 95 -0.68 4.46 2.08
CA ARG A 95 0.47 5.36 2.01
C ARG A 95 1.54 4.82 1.07
N LEU A 96 2.09 5.69 0.22
CA LEU A 96 3.19 5.35 -0.68
C LEU A 96 4.40 4.75 0.06
N HIS A 97 4.63 5.17 1.31
CA HIS A 97 5.74 4.66 2.12
C HIS A 97 5.68 3.13 2.31
N HIS A 98 4.47 2.54 2.33
CA HIS A 98 4.27 1.10 2.49
C HIS A 98 4.70 0.30 1.26
N LEU A 99 4.90 0.95 0.10
CA LEU A 99 5.47 0.29 -1.08
C LEU A 99 6.84 -0.33 -0.81
N ARG A 100 7.58 0.12 0.22
CA ARG A 100 8.82 -0.52 0.66
C ARG A 100 8.65 -1.99 1.05
N PHE A 101 7.49 -2.36 1.57
CA PHE A 101 7.19 -3.74 1.98
C PHE A 101 6.88 -4.59 0.75
N LEU A 102 6.24 -3.99 -0.24
CA LEU A 102 5.92 -4.61 -1.52
C LEU A 102 7.15 -4.73 -2.43
N ALA A 103 8.11 -3.81 -2.32
CA ALA A 103 9.38 -3.85 -3.06
C ALA A 103 10.25 -5.07 -2.72
N ARG A 104 9.99 -5.74 -1.60
CA ARG A 104 10.70 -6.97 -1.18
C ARG A 104 9.94 -8.24 -1.57
N ASP A 105 8.74 -8.09 -2.11
CA ASP A 105 7.85 -9.20 -2.37
C ASP A 105 8.00 -9.72 -3.81
N PRO A 106 8.34 -11.02 -4.00
CA PRO A 106 8.58 -11.57 -5.32
C PRO A 106 7.30 -11.69 -6.16
N MET A 107 6.12 -11.79 -5.55
CA MET A 107 4.85 -11.89 -6.27
C MET A 107 4.53 -10.58 -6.98
N LEU A 108 4.64 -9.44 -6.29
CA LEU A 108 4.43 -8.14 -6.93
C LEU A 108 5.46 -7.90 -8.04
N ILE A 109 6.74 -8.15 -7.77
CA ILE A 109 7.83 -7.98 -8.74
C ILE A 109 7.54 -8.82 -10.00
N GLY A 110 7.10 -10.06 -9.82
CA GLY A 110 6.68 -10.96 -10.90
C GLY A 110 5.48 -10.43 -11.70
N ILE A 111 4.42 -9.96 -11.02
CA ILE A 111 3.23 -9.39 -11.68
C ILE A 111 3.59 -8.14 -12.48
N LEU A 112 4.43 -7.26 -11.92
CA LEU A 112 4.87 -6.03 -12.58
C LEU A 112 5.93 -6.27 -13.66
N LYS A 113 6.50 -7.49 -13.75
CA LYS A 113 7.56 -7.87 -14.69
C LYS A 113 8.78 -6.94 -14.63
N VAL A 114 9.19 -6.57 -13.42
CA VAL A 114 10.38 -5.74 -13.18
C VAL A 114 11.40 -6.48 -12.33
N LEU A 115 12.65 -5.99 -12.32
CA LEU A 115 13.69 -6.55 -11.45
C LEU A 115 13.61 -5.97 -10.04
N GLU A 116 13.27 -4.69 -9.92
CA GLU A 116 13.16 -3.99 -8.64
C GLU A 116 12.07 -2.93 -8.73
N LEU A 117 11.32 -2.75 -7.64
CA LEU A 117 10.32 -1.70 -7.55
C LEU A 117 10.99 -0.33 -7.33
N PRO A 118 10.61 0.72 -8.10
CA PRO A 118 11.16 2.06 -7.87
C PRO A 118 10.90 2.57 -6.45
N PRO A 119 11.77 3.43 -5.90
CA PRO A 119 11.59 3.98 -4.56
C PRO A 119 10.33 4.85 -4.47
N GLN A 120 9.82 5.04 -3.25
CA GLN A 120 8.63 5.83 -2.95
C GLN A 120 8.64 7.22 -3.60
N CYS A 121 9.79 7.89 -3.64
CA CYS A 121 9.92 9.21 -4.25
C CYS A 121 9.60 9.20 -5.75
N THR A 122 9.90 8.11 -6.46
CA THR A 122 9.59 7.95 -7.89
C THR A 122 8.09 7.80 -8.10
N PHE A 123 7.40 7.00 -7.27
CA PHE A 123 5.93 6.91 -7.27
C PHE A 123 5.28 8.26 -6.96
N TRP A 124 5.82 9.02 -6.01
CA TRP A 124 5.33 10.36 -5.71
C TRP A 124 5.50 11.31 -6.90
N ARG A 125 6.67 11.31 -7.56
CA ARG A 125 6.93 12.12 -8.75
C ARG A 125 6.05 11.73 -9.94
N PHE A 126 5.68 10.45 -10.03
CA PHE A 126 4.72 9.95 -11.02
C PHE A 126 3.33 10.51 -10.75
N LEU A 127 2.80 10.33 -9.54
CA LEU A 127 1.48 10.87 -9.15
C LEU A 127 1.41 12.40 -9.28
N ALA A 128 2.46 13.11 -8.88
CA ALA A 128 2.53 14.57 -9.00
C ALA A 128 2.54 15.06 -10.46
N SER A 129 2.84 14.19 -11.42
CA SER A 129 2.78 14.52 -12.84
C SER A 129 1.40 14.34 -13.48
N LEU A 130 0.48 13.67 -12.78
CA LEU A 130 -0.89 13.48 -13.25
C LEU A 130 -1.68 14.77 -13.01
N HIS A 131 -2.21 15.36 -14.08
CA HIS A 131 -3.00 16.59 -14.02
C HIS A 131 -4.49 16.28 -13.77
N LEU A 132 -5.29 17.31 -13.46
CA LEU A 132 -6.74 17.19 -13.20
C LEU A 132 -7.52 16.46 -14.31
N THR A 133 -7.04 16.53 -15.55
CA THR A 133 -7.62 15.82 -16.71
C THR A 133 -7.63 14.30 -16.50
N VAL A 134 -6.62 13.77 -15.80
CA VAL A 134 -6.51 12.33 -15.48
C VAL A 134 -7.64 11.89 -14.54
N THR A 135 -8.20 12.79 -13.72
CA THR A 135 -9.30 12.45 -12.81
C THR A 135 -10.54 11.98 -13.57
N GLN A 136 -10.92 12.69 -14.65
CA GLN A 136 -12.05 12.29 -15.49
C GLN A 136 -11.76 10.99 -16.25
N GLN A 137 -10.53 10.83 -16.75
CA GLN A 137 -10.10 9.61 -17.42
C GLN A 137 -10.12 8.40 -16.48
N LEU A 138 -9.76 8.59 -15.21
CA LEU A 138 -9.82 7.52 -14.21
C LEU A 138 -11.26 7.12 -13.90
N LEU A 139 -12.20 8.06 -13.88
CA LEU A 139 -13.62 7.75 -13.72
C LEU A 139 -14.13 6.89 -14.89
N GLU A 140 -13.68 7.19 -16.12
CA GLU A 140 -14.02 6.40 -17.30
C GLU A 140 -13.43 4.99 -17.22
N VAL A 141 -12.15 4.86 -16.84
CA VAL A 141 -11.53 3.54 -16.58
C VAL A 141 -12.33 2.76 -15.55
N GLN A 142 -12.78 3.38 -14.46
CA GLN A 142 -13.59 2.72 -13.43
C GLN A 142 -14.95 2.27 -13.97
N ARG A 143 -15.60 3.08 -14.80
CA ARG A 143 -16.87 2.76 -15.44
C ARG A 143 -16.74 1.56 -16.36
N GLU A 144 -15.79 1.61 -17.28
CA GLU A 144 -15.51 0.53 -18.24
C GLU A 144 -15.09 -0.76 -17.52
N MET A 145 -14.28 -0.67 -16.47
CA MET A 145 -13.93 -1.84 -15.65
C MET A 145 -15.17 -2.47 -14.99
N ARG A 146 -16.09 -1.67 -14.44
CA ARG A 146 -17.33 -2.22 -13.87
C ARG A 146 -18.17 -2.92 -14.92
N GLN A 147 -18.28 -2.32 -16.11
CA GLN A 147 -19.00 -2.93 -17.23
C GLN A 147 -18.38 -4.27 -17.62
N ARG A 148 -17.07 -4.34 -17.85
CA ARG A 148 -16.37 -5.59 -18.20
C ARG A 148 -16.53 -6.67 -17.13
N VAL A 149 -16.51 -6.29 -15.85
CA VAL A 149 -16.76 -7.22 -14.75
C VAL A 149 -18.19 -7.76 -14.80
N TRP A 150 -19.19 -6.90 -15.03
CA TRP A 150 -20.59 -7.32 -15.11
C TRP A 150 -20.86 -8.24 -16.30
N GLU A 151 -20.27 -7.93 -17.45
CA GLU A 151 -20.34 -8.77 -18.64
C GLU A 151 -19.67 -10.13 -18.40
N ALA A 152 -18.45 -10.14 -17.85
CA ALA A 152 -17.71 -11.38 -17.55
C ALA A 152 -18.43 -12.25 -16.49
N ALA A 153 -19.12 -11.63 -15.54
CA ALA A 153 -19.91 -12.31 -14.52
C ALA A 153 -21.35 -12.62 -14.99
N ASN A 154 -21.73 -12.29 -16.23
CA ASN A 154 -23.07 -12.47 -16.79
C ASN A 154 -24.18 -11.94 -15.85
N VAL A 155 -23.93 -10.77 -15.26
CA VAL A 155 -24.84 -10.17 -14.27
C VAL A 155 -26.09 -9.68 -14.98
N LYS A 156 -27.24 -10.30 -14.67
CA LYS A 156 -28.55 -9.86 -15.14
C LYS A 156 -29.27 -9.14 -14.01
N LEU A 157 -29.44 -7.83 -14.15
CA LEU A 157 -30.12 -7.00 -13.14
C LEU A 157 -31.63 -7.00 -13.43
N ALA A 158 -32.42 -7.48 -12.48
CA ALA A 158 -33.88 -7.36 -12.52
C ALA A 158 -34.36 -6.00 -11.98
N SER A 159 -33.59 -5.39 -11.08
CA SER A 159 -33.85 -4.08 -10.48
C SER A 159 -32.53 -3.39 -10.11
N VAL A 160 -32.52 -2.06 -10.11
CA VAL A 160 -31.37 -1.25 -9.70
C VAL A 160 -31.81 -0.30 -8.58
N THR A 161 -31.11 -0.31 -7.46
CA THR A 161 -31.28 0.65 -6.38
C THR A 161 -30.10 1.61 -6.41
N LEU A 162 -30.37 2.91 -6.55
CA LEU A 162 -29.36 3.96 -6.52
C LEU A 162 -29.45 4.65 -5.17
N ASP A 163 -28.41 4.47 -4.36
CA ASP A 163 -28.24 5.19 -3.11
C ASP A 163 -27.15 6.24 -3.28
N THR A 164 -27.44 7.47 -2.92
CA THR A 164 -26.55 8.61 -3.13
C THR A 164 -26.31 9.32 -1.80
N ASP A 165 -25.37 8.77 -1.04
CA ASP A 165 -24.92 9.35 0.23
C ASP A 165 -23.65 10.18 0.03
N THR A 166 -23.72 11.45 0.42
CA THR A 166 -22.53 12.33 0.39
C THR A 166 -21.55 11.92 1.49
N THR A 167 -20.29 11.70 1.12
CA THR A 167 -19.23 11.41 2.09
C THR A 167 -18.31 12.62 2.27
N VAL A 168 -17.92 12.87 3.53
CA VAL A 168 -17.01 13.98 3.87
C VAL A 168 -15.62 13.45 4.21
N HIS A 169 -14.64 13.77 3.37
CA HIS A 169 -13.25 13.44 3.65
C HIS A 169 -12.55 14.64 4.28
N THR A 170 -12.13 14.48 5.54
CA THR A 170 -11.44 15.56 6.27
C THR A 170 -10.05 15.80 5.71
N VAL A 171 -9.76 17.05 5.42
CA VAL A 171 -8.49 17.46 4.84
C VAL A 171 -7.66 18.16 5.90
N TYR A 172 -6.39 17.76 5.98
CA TYR A 172 -5.39 18.36 6.85
C TYR A 172 -4.40 19.13 5.97
N GLY A 173 -4.59 20.45 5.85
CA GLY A 173 -3.74 21.33 5.04
C GLY A 173 -4.52 22.28 4.11
N LYS A 174 -3.85 22.71 3.04
CA LYS A 174 -4.36 23.66 2.02
C LYS A 174 -4.54 22.99 0.65
N GLN A 175 -5.12 21.80 0.62
CA GLN A 175 -5.36 21.05 -0.62
C GLN A 175 -6.40 21.78 -1.48
N MET A 176 -6.15 21.80 -2.80
CA MET A 176 -7.03 22.44 -3.78
C MET A 176 -8.43 21.81 -3.73
N GLY A 177 -9.49 22.62 -3.80
CA GLY A 177 -10.88 22.16 -3.83
C GLY A 177 -11.51 21.88 -2.45
N ALA A 178 -10.71 21.81 -1.38
CA ALA A 178 -11.22 21.56 -0.03
C ALA A 178 -11.90 22.81 0.56
N ARG A 179 -13.14 22.68 1.03
CA ARG A 179 -13.93 23.77 1.61
C ARG A 179 -14.41 23.40 3.00
N LYS A 180 -14.72 24.39 3.84
CA LYS A 180 -15.34 24.14 5.15
C LYS A 180 -16.76 23.64 4.91
N SER A 181 -17.08 22.44 5.40
CA SER A 181 -18.41 21.82 5.32
C SER A 181 -18.78 21.27 6.70
N TYR A 182 -20.02 20.79 6.83
CA TYR A 182 -20.46 20.10 8.02
C TYR A 182 -19.75 18.75 8.16
N ASN A 183 -18.99 18.58 9.24
CA ASN A 183 -18.42 17.29 9.64
C ASN A 183 -18.53 17.16 11.17
N PRO A 184 -19.39 16.27 11.69
CA PRO A 184 -19.64 16.17 13.13
C PRO A 184 -18.41 15.71 13.92
N LYS A 185 -17.55 14.89 13.30
CA LYS A 185 -16.30 14.39 13.93
C LYS A 185 -15.19 15.43 13.96
N ASN A 186 -15.17 16.35 12.99
CA ASN A 186 -14.07 17.29 12.76
C ASN A 186 -14.59 18.70 12.42
N LYS A 187 -15.24 19.34 13.40
CA LYS A 187 -15.87 20.65 13.23
C LYS A 187 -14.86 21.70 12.76
N GLY A 188 -15.25 22.49 11.77
CA GLY A 188 -14.48 23.64 11.28
C GLY A 188 -13.32 23.31 10.34
N LYS A 189 -12.96 22.03 10.17
CA LYS A 189 -11.91 21.64 9.21
C LYS A 189 -12.41 21.71 7.77
N LYS A 190 -11.47 21.91 6.84
CA LYS A 190 -11.76 21.78 5.42
C LYS A 190 -12.02 20.31 5.08
N VAL A 191 -12.93 20.06 4.18
CA VAL A 191 -13.28 18.72 3.70
C VAL A 191 -13.43 18.73 2.19
N PHE A 192 -13.31 17.54 1.60
CA PHE A 192 -13.87 17.25 0.29
C PHE A 192 -15.24 16.63 0.49
N ASN A 193 -16.25 17.15 -0.23
CA ASN A 193 -17.53 16.48 -0.38
C ASN A 193 -17.41 15.60 -1.62
N LEU A 194 -17.50 14.29 -1.42
CA LEU A 194 -17.55 13.32 -2.51
C LEU A 194 -19.01 12.87 -2.68
N PHE A 195 -19.47 12.95 -3.92
CA PHE A 195 -20.74 12.41 -4.41
C PHE A 195 -20.47 11.12 -5.16
#